data_AF-A0A147KCW2-F1
#
_entry.id   AF-A0A147KCW2-F1
#
_cell.length_a   1.000
_cell.length_b   1.000
_cell.length_c   1.000
_cell.angle_alpha   90.00
_cell.angle_beta   90.00
_cell.angle_gamma   90.00
#
_symmetry.space_group_name_H-M   'P 1'
#
loop_
_entity.id
_entity.type
_entity.pdbx_description
1 polymer ?
#
loop_
_entity_poly.entity_id
_entity_poly.type
_entity_poly.pdbx_seq_one_letter_code
_entity_poly.pdbx_strand_id
1 'polypeptide(L)' 'MNVRDQRARGDLGRRVAYRRTELGLSQEEVAERAGMAVGYIDYLERNPPNLSPGALSRLAEAL' A
#
# COMPACT_ATOMS: atom_id res chain seq x y z
N MET A 1 4.17 6.36 -23.88
CA MET A 1 4.57 6.07 -22.49
C MET A 1 3.84 7.07 -21.59
N ASN A 2 2.83 6.62 -20.84
CA ASN A 2 1.80 7.49 -20.29
C ASN A 2 2.25 8.09 -18.94
N VAL A 3 2.49 9.40 -18.88
CA VAL A 3 3.01 10.14 -17.72
C VAL A 3 2.11 10.01 -16.47
N ARG A 4 0.84 9.62 -16.65
CA ARG A 4 -0.13 9.39 -15.56
C ARG A 4 0.19 8.16 -14.69
N ASP A 5 0.77 7.12 -15.28
CA ASP A 5 1.06 5.84 -14.60
C ASP A 5 2.27 5.90 -13.67
N GLN A 6 3.24 6.76 -13.98
CA GLN A 6 4.45 6.91 -13.15
C GLN A 6 4.16 7.71 -11.87
N ARG A 7 3.26 8.70 -11.93
CA ARG A 7 2.82 9.46 -10.75
C ARG A 7 1.95 8.62 -9.83
N ALA A 8 1.06 7.80 -10.38
CA ALA A 8 0.21 6.88 -9.60
C ALA A 8 1.05 5.80 -8.87
N ARG A 9 2.09 5.26 -9.51
CA ARG A 9 3.02 4.33 -8.85
C ARG A 9 3.84 4.99 -7.75
N GLY A 10 4.21 6.26 -7.91
CA GLY A 10 4.99 7.00 -6.92
C GLY A 10 4.21 7.49 -5.69
N ASP A 11 2.89 7.67 -5.80
CA ASP A 11 2.05 8.16 -4.69
C ASP A 11 1.31 7.05 -3.93
N LEU A 12 1.27 5.83 -4.48
CA LEU A 12 0.49 4.73 -3.91
C LEU A 12 0.82 4.47 -2.44
N GLY A 13 2.10 4.46 -2.06
CA GLY A 13 2.54 4.30 -0.67
C GLY A 13 1.95 5.35 0.27
N ARG A 14 1.92 6.62 -0.17
CA ARG A 14 1.29 7.72 0.59
C ARG A 14 -0.21 7.55 0.70
N ARG A 15 -0.88 7.08 -0.35
CA ARG A 15 -2.34 6.84 -0.33
C ARG A 15 -2.70 5.67 0.57
N VAL A 16 -1.90 4.61 0.57
CA VAL A 16 -2.05 3.48 1.50
C VAL A 16 -1.91 3.96 2.94
N ALA A 17 -0.84 4.72 3.25
CA ALA A 17 -0.63 5.29 4.58
C ALA A 17 -1.81 6.17 5.02
N TYR A 18 -2.25 7.09 4.15
CA TYR A 18 -3.38 7.97 4.42
C TYR A 18 -4.67 7.16 4.67
N ARG A 19 -5.00 6.21 3.79
CA ARG A 19 -6.21 5.41 3.93
C ARG A 19 -6.19 4.56 5.19
N ARG A 20 -5.06 3.95 5.52
CA ARG A 20 -4.86 3.20 6.77
C ARG A 20 -5.15 4.08 7.98
N THR A 21 -4.61 5.31 8.02
CA THR A 21 -4.84 6.24 9.13
C THR A 21 -6.29 6.69 9.24
N GLU A 22 -6.99 6.90 8.12
CA GLU A 22 -8.42 7.26 8.10
C GLU A 22 -9.31 6.15 8.68
N LEU A 23 -8.88 4.89 8.58
CA LEU A 23 -9.56 3.73 9.13
C LEU A 23 -9.15 3.42 10.58
N GLY A 24 -8.20 4.17 11.13
CA GLY A 24 -7.65 3.93 12.46
C GLY A 24 -6.83 2.65 12.59
N LEU A 25 -6.31 2.12 11.48
CA LEU A 25 -5.59 0.84 11.47
C LEU A 25 -4.09 1.02 11.72
N SER A 26 -3.48 0.08 12.45
CA SER A 26 -2.03 -0.04 12.55
C SER A 26 -1.43 -0.71 11.30
N GLN A 27 -0.11 -0.61 11.13
CA GLN A 27 0.57 -1.31 10.02
C GLN A 27 0.48 -2.83 10.20
N GLU A 28 0.49 -3.33 11.43
CA GLU A 28 0.30 -4.73 11.79
C GLU A 28 -1.08 -5.25 11.38
N GLU A 29 -2.15 -4.49 11.66
CA GLU A 29 -3.51 -4.88 11.29
C GLU A 29 -3.69 -4.95 9.77
N VAL A 30 -3.11 -4.01 9.01
CA VAL A 30 -3.15 -4.07 7.54
C VAL A 30 -2.32 -5.25 7.02
N ALA A 31 -1.15 -5.50 7.61
CA ALA A 31 -0.29 -6.62 7.24
C ALA A 31 -0.99 -7.97 7.45
N GLU A 32 -1.67 -8.13 8.58
CA GLU A 32 -2.47 -9.32 8.89
C GLU A 32 -3.59 -9.51 7.86
N ARG A 33 -4.41 -8.47 7.63
CA ARG A 33 -5.53 -8.51 6.66
C ARG A 33 -5.07 -8.79 5.23
N ALA A 34 -3.95 -8.20 4.81
CA ALA A 34 -3.41 -8.37 3.47
C ALA A 34 -2.58 -9.66 3.30
N GLY A 35 -2.32 -10.41 4.38
CA GLY A 35 -1.40 -11.55 4.35
C GLY A 35 0.02 -11.15 3.92
N MET A 36 0.55 -10.09 4.53
CA MET A 36 1.85 -9.51 4.23
C MET A 36 2.69 -9.37 5.51
N ALA A 37 4.00 -9.21 5.36
CA ALA A 37 4.86 -8.88 6.49
C ALA A 37 4.67 -7.41 6.88
N VAL A 38 4.67 -7.09 8.17
CA VAL A 38 4.54 -5.71 8.68
C VAL A 38 5.63 -4.80 8.09
N GLY A 39 6.87 -5.28 8.02
CA GLY A 39 7.98 -4.55 7.40
C GLY A 39 7.78 -4.26 5.91
N TYR A 40 6.95 -5.06 5.21
CA TYR A 40 6.58 -4.76 3.82
C TYR A 40 5.59 -3.60 3.74
N ILE A 41 4.66 -3.48 4.69
CA ILE A 41 3.75 -2.32 4.79
C ILE A 41 4.54 -1.04 5.08
N ASP A 42 5.46 -1.06 6.06
CA ASP A 42 6.31 0.10 6.35
C ASP A 42 7.17 0.52 5.15
N TYR A 43 7.81 -0.45 4.49
CA TYR A 43 8.58 -0.20 3.28
C TYR A 43 7.71 0.43 2.18
N LEU A 44 6.52 -0.12 1.95
CA LEU A 44 5.59 0.33 0.92
C LEU A 44 5.08 1.76 1.16
N GLU A 45 4.81 2.14 2.41
CA GLU A 45 4.35 3.48 2.75
C GLU A 45 5.43 4.56 2.52
N ARG A 46 6.70 4.17 2.62
CA ARG A 46 7.86 5.08 2.50
C ARG A 46 8.52 5.11 1.12
N ASN A 47 8.27 4.11 0.28
CA ASN A 47 8.96 3.93 -0.99
C ASN A 47 7.96 3.74 -2.15
N PRO A 48 8.26 4.21 -3.37
CA PRO A 48 7.45 3.92 -4.54
C PRO A 48 7.48 2.40 -4.82
N PRO A 49 6.38 1.67 -4.65
CA PRO A 49 6.43 0.23 -4.69
C PRO A 49 6.30 -0.28 -6.12
N ASN A 50 7.05 -1.33 -6.46
CA ASN A 50 6.74 -2.17 -7.60
C ASN A 50 5.85 -3.33 -7.13
N LEU A 51 4.54 -3.09 -7.07
CA LEU A 51 3.57 -4.11 -6.66
C LEU A 51 3.17 -5.02 -7.81
N SER A 52 3.04 -6.31 -7.52
CA SER A 52 2.26 -7.19 -8.40
C SER A 52 0.77 -6.84 -8.29
N PRO A 53 -0.04 -7.10 -9.34
CA PRO A 53 -1.49 -6.91 -9.27
C PRO A 53 -2.13 -7.62 -8.08
N GLY A 54 -1.68 -8.83 -7.73
CA GLY A 54 -2.20 -9.57 -6.58
C GLY A 54 -1.83 -8.96 -5.22
N ALA A 55 -0.70 -8.25 -5.12
CA ALA A 55 -0.37 -7.49 -3.92
C ALA A 55 -1.26 -6.24 -3.80
N LEU A 56 -1.53 -5.57 -4.92
CA LEU A 56 -2.43 -4.42 -4.96
C LEU A 56 -3.87 -4.80 -4.57
N SER A 57 -4.39 -5.92 -5.08
CA SER A 57 -5.74 -6.41 -4.72
C SER A 57 -5.86 -6.70 -3.23
N ARG A 58 -4.89 -7.40 -2.64
CA ARG A 58 -4.90 -7.70 -1.19
C ARG A 58 -4.84 -6.45 -0.32
N LEU A 59 -4.09 -5.43 -0.75
CA LEU A 59 -4.09 -4.13 -0.06
C LEU A 59 -5.43 -3.42 -0.19
N ALA A 60 -6.08 -3.50 -1.36
CA ALA A 60 -7.41 -2.91 -1.56
C ALA A 60 -8.50 -3.60 -0.73
N GLU A 61 -8.36 -4.90 -0.45
CA GLU A 61 -9.26 -5.65 0.43
C GLU A 61 -9.01 -5.37 1.92
N ALA A 62 -7.78 -5.01 2.30
CA ALA A 62 -7.38 -4.75 3.68
C ALA A 62 -7.70 -3.33 4.19
N LEU A 63 -7.88 -2.37 3.27
CA LEU A 63 -8.10 -0.92 3.48
C LEU A 63 -9.52 -0.47 3.06
#